data_AF-A0A2D4FIV3-F1
#
_entry.id   AF-A0A2D4FIV3-F1
#
_cell.length_a   1.000
_cell.length_b   1.000
_cell.length_c   1.000
_cell.angle_alpha   90.00
_cell.angle_beta   90.00
_cell.angle_gamma   90.00
#
_symmetry.space_group_name_H-M   'P 1'
#
loop_
_entity.id
_entity.type
_entity.pdbx_description
1 polymer ?
#
loop_
_entity_poly.entity_id
_entity_poly.type
_entity_poly.pdbx_seq_one_letter_code
_entity_poly.pdbx_strand_id
1 'polypeptide(L)'
;KASYLTALQIAKNKKPYTIGEELIKPCMLQACEEVLGKQAVQELNAIPMSANTIRRRIEDMAEDIENQVIEMVKNSPFYSIQLDKSTDISNKVLLLCFVRVECEGELQEELLCSLNLPGRTTSSEIFEALNSYFLEHGIEWKKCIGICTDGAANMTGHLSGIVAKVKNVGHPDILSTQCIIH
;
A
#
# COMPACT_ATOMS: atom_id res chain seq x y z
N LYS A 1 12.94 3.15 -18.65
CA LYS A 1 12.30 1.82 -18.43
C LYS A 1 13.22 0.82 -17.72
N ALA A 2 14.46 0.60 -18.19
CA ALA A 2 15.37 -0.38 -17.56
C ALA A 2 15.56 -0.19 -16.04
N SER A 3 15.77 1.04 -15.58
CA SER A 3 15.90 1.34 -14.15
C SER A 3 14.65 1.02 -13.32
N TYR A 4 13.44 1.16 -13.88
CA TYR A 4 12.20 0.72 -13.23
C TYR A 4 12.13 -0.80 -13.12
N LEU A 5 12.53 -1.54 -14.17
CA LEU A 5 12.57 -3.01 -14.12
C LEU A 5 13.53 -3.51 -13.04
N THR A 6 14.72 -2.91 -12.94
CA THR A 6 15.66 -3.23 -11.85
C THR A 6 15.09 -2.88 -10.49
N ALA A 7 14.52 -1.67 -10.33
CA ALA A 7 13.91 -1.24 -9.07
C ALA A 7 12.77 -2.17 -8.63
N LEU A 8 11.93 -2.62 -9.57
CA LEU A 8 10.85 -3.57 -9.32
C LEU A 8 11.39 -4.91 -8.80
N GLN A 9 12.46 -5.42 -9.41
CA GLN A 9 13.10 -6.66 -8.94
C GLN A 9 13.70 -6.49 -7.55
N ILE A 10 14.37 -5.36 -7.28
CA ILE A 10 14.92 -5.05 -5.95
C ILE A 10 13.79 -5.04 -4.90
N ALA A 11 12.68 -4.36 -5.18
CA ALA A 11 11.52 -4.29 -4.29
C ALA A 11 10.89 -5.67 -4.04
N LYS A 12 10.60 -6.43 -5.11
CA LYS A 12 10.00 -7.78 -5.01
C LYS A 12 10.86 -8.74 -4.18
N ASN A 13 12.18 -8.61 -4.28
CA ASN A 13 13.13 -9.44 -3.53
C ASN A 13 13.51 -8.87 -2.16
N LYS A 14 12.84 -7.79 -1.70
CA LYS A 14 13.06 -7.13 -0.41
C LYS A 14 14.53 -6.79 -0.17
N LYS A 15 15.21 -6.31 -1.22
CA LYS A 15 16.63 -5.94 -1.16
C LYS A 15 16.81 -4.44 -0.86
N PRO A 16 17.92 -4.04 -0.22
CA PRO A 16 18.22 -2.64 0.01
C PRO A 16 18.42 -1.89 -1.30
N TYR A 17 18.11 -0.60 -1.33
CA TYR A 17 18.22 0.23 -2.54
C TYR A 17 19.66 0.30 -3.09
N THR A 18 20.65 0.20 -2.20
CA THR A 18 22.09 0.28 -2.52
C THR A 18 22.55 -0.88 -3.41
N ILE A 19 21.84 -2.02 -3.42
CA ILE A 19 22.23 -3.18 -4.23
C ILE A 19 22.26 -2.86 -5.74
N GLY A 20 21.50 -1.85 -6.17
CA GLY A 20 21.48 -1.37 -7.56
C GLY A 20 22.85 -0.86 -8.01
N GLU A 21 23.50 -0.05 -7.18
CA GLU A 21 24.81 0.54 -7.50
C GLU A 21 25.99 -0.31 -7.00
N GLU A 22 25.83 -1.02 -5.88
CA GLU A 22 26.90 -1.81 -5.27
C GLU A 22 27.16 -3.14 -5.99
N LEU A 23 26.13 -3.74 -6.60
CA LEU A 23 26.22 -5.09 -7.15
C LEU A 23 25.63 -5.22 -8.55
N ILE A 24 24.37 -4.83 -8.74
CA ILE A 24 23.66 -5.10 -10.00
C ILE A 24 24.32 -4.35 -11.16
N LYS A 25 24.58 -3.06 -11.01
CA LYS A 25 25.20 -2.25 -12.07
C LYS A 25 26.62 -2.72 -12.42
N PRO A 26 27.55 -2.93 -11.46
CA PRO A 26 28.87 -3.49 -11.76
C PRO A 26 28.82 -4.83 -12.50
N CYS A 27 28.02 -5.79 -12.01
CA CYS A 27 27.89 -7.10 -12.66
C CYS A 27 27.35 -6.99 -14.09
N MET A 28 26.33 -6.16 -14.29
CA MET A 28 25.73 -5.92 -15.60
C MET A 28 26.73 -5.32 -16.60
N LEU A 29 27.57 -4.37 -16.16
CA LEU A 29 28.58 -3.74 -17.00
C LEU A 29 29.71 -4.72 -17.37
N GLN A 30 30.21 -5.50 -16.40
CA GLN A 30 31.27 -6.49 -16.63
C GLN A 30 30.81 -7.61 -17.58
N ALA A 31 29.61 -8.16 -17.35
CA ALA A 31 29.07 -9.20 -18.23
C ALA A 31 28.81 -8.67 -19.65
N CYS A 32 28.33 -7.42 -19.78
CA CYS A 32 28.13 -6.80 -21.08
C CYS A 32 29.44 -6.56 -21.83
N GLU A 33 30.49 -6.10 -21.14
CA GLU A 33 31.79 -5.88 -21.77
C GLU A 33 32.35 -7.19 -22.35
N GLU A 34 32.25 -8.29 -21.62
CA GLU A 34 32.73 -9.60 -22.06
C GLU A 34 31.93 -10.17 -23.24
N VAL A 35 30.60 -10.03 -23.22
CA VAL A 35 29.71 -10.67 -24.21
C VAL A 35 29.49 -9.80 -25.45
N LEU A 36 29.38 -8.48 -25.28
CA LEU A 36 28.94 -7.52 -26.30
C LEU A 36 30.00 -6.46 -26.63
N GLY A 37 31.09 -6.39 -25.86
CA GLY A 37 32.19 -5.45 -26.05
C GLY A 37 31.94 -4.06 -25.47
N LYS A 38 33.01 -3.25 -25.45
CA LYS A 38 33.06 -1.92 -24.81
C LYS A 38 32.03 -0.92 -25.31
N GLN A 39 31.57 -1.03 -26.56
CA GLN A 39 30.61 -0.10 -27.13
C GLN A 39 29.24 -0.20 -26.44
N ALA A 40 28.78 -1.43 -26.16
CA ALA A 40 27.50 -1.69 -25.50
C ALA A 40 27.48 -1.26 -24.02
N VAL A 41 28.66 -1.22 -23.37
CA VAL A 41 28.82 -0.77 -21.98
C VAL A 41 28.40 0.69 -21.81
N GLN A 42 28.65 1.56 -22.81
CA GLN A 42 28.32 2.98 -22.72
C GLN A 42 26.82 3.21 -22.55
N GLU A 43 25.99 2.45 -23.29
CA GLU A 43 24.53 2.53 -23.19
C GLU A 43 24.03 2.04 -21.84
N LEU A 44 24.58 0.93 -21.33
CA LEU A 44 24.21 0.41 -20.01
C LEU A 44 24.64 1.30 -18.87
N ASN A 45 25.79 1.97 -19.00
CA ASN A 45 26.28 2.87 -17.97
C ASN A 45 25.38 4.10 -17.80
N ALA A 46 24.66 4.50 -18.86
CA ALA A 46 23.67 5.57 -18.81
C ALA A 46 22.42 5.21 -17.98
N ILE A 47 22.19 3.93 -17.64
CA ILE A 47 21.06 3.52 -16.81
C ILE A 47 21.32 3.98 -15.36
N PRO A 48 20.46 4.84 -14.78
CA PRO A 48 20.65 5.30 -13.42
C PRO A 48 20.20 4.20 -12.43
N MET A 49 21.09 3.82 -11.51
CA MET A 49 20.85 2.78 -10.51
C MET A 49 21.37 3.14 -9.12
N SER A 50 21.63 4.43 -8.85
CA SER A 50 21.99 4.86 -7.49
C SER A 50 20.87 4.53 -6.51
N ALA A 51 21.19 4.36 -5.22
CA ALA A 51 20.18 4.09 -4.19
C ALA A 51 19.02 5.09 -4.24
N ASN A 52 19.31 6.38 -4.43
CA ASN A 52 18.30 7.44 -4.56
C ASN A 52 17.41 7.25 -5.80
N THR A 53 18.00 6.83 -6.93
CA THR A 53 17.22 6.52 -8.12
C THR A 53 16.30 5.34 -7.86
N ILE A 54 16.84 4.23 -7.34
CA ILE A 54 16.06 3.02 -7.07
C ILE A 54 14.91 3.33 -6.11
N ARG A 55 15.18 4.04 -5.01
CA ARG A 55 14.15 4.51 -4.07
C ARG A 55 13.04 5.26 -4.80
N ARG A 56 13.39 6.31 -5.55
CA ARG A 56 12.41 7.11 -6.29
C ARG A 56 11.60 6.27 -7.27
N ARG A 57 12.22 5.33 -7.99
CA ARG A 57 11.49 4.45 -8.92
C ARG A 57 10.50 3.53 -8.21
N ILE A 58 10.83 3.07 -7.01
CA ILE A 58 9.91 2.27 -6.18
C ILE A 58 8.76 3.16 -5.69
N GLU A 59 9.05 4.39 -5.24
CA GLU A 59 8.04 5.36 -4.83
C GLU A 59 7.08 5.73 -5.98
N ASP A 60 7.63 6.06 -7.16
CA ASP A 60 6.85 6.33 -8.37
C ASP A 60 5.90 5.16 -8.72
N MET A 61 6.37 3.91 -8.60
CA MET A 61 5.54 2.72 -8.87
C MET A 61 4.51 2.46 -7.77
N ALA A 62 4.83 2.75 -6.51
CA ALA A 62 3.89 2.59 -5.40
C ALA A 62 2.74 3.60 -5.51
N GLU A 63 3.05 4.85 -5.85
CA GLU A 63 2.06 5.90 -6.10
C GLU A 63 1.15 5.55 -7.29
N ASP A 64 1.71 5.00 -8.37
CA ASP A 64 0.93 4.54 -9.53
C ASP A 64 -0.05 3.41 -9.15
N ILE A 65 0.40 2.42 -8.36
CA ILE A 65 -0.46 1.34 -7.85
C ILE A 65 -1.55 1.89 -6.94
N GLU A 66 -1.20 2.78 -6.01
CA GLU A 66 -2.16 3.40 -5.09
C GLU A 66 -3.25 4.15 -5.85
N ASN A 67 -2.87 4.96 -6.86
CA ASN A 67 -3.82 5.67 -7.71
C ASN A 67 -4.76 4.72 -8.48
N GLN A 68 -4.26 3.60 -8.99
CA GLN A 68 -5.09 2.59 -9.66
C GLN A 68 -6.11 1.97 -8.70
N VAL A 69 -5.69 1.62 -7.48
CA VAL A 69 -6.59 1.07 -6.45
C VAL A 69 -7.63 2.11 -6.02
N ILE A 70 -7.24 3.38 -5.86
CA ILE A 70 -8.18 4.47 -5.54
C ILE A 70 -9.21 4.63 -6.65
N GLU A 71 -8.79 4.65 -7.91
CA GLU A 71 -9.70 4.76 -9.06
C GLU A 71 -10.68 3.59 -9.11
N MET A 72 -10.19 2.36 -8.90
CA MET A 72 -10.99 1.15 -8.78
C MET A 72 -12.07 1.30 -7.69
N VAL A 73 -11.71 1.78 -6.50
CA VAL A 73 -12.66 1.99 -5.39
C VAL A 73 -13.68 3.07 -5.72
N LYS A 74 -13.27 4.17 -6.37
CA LYS A 74 -14.16 5.29 -6.71
C LYS A 74 -15.17 4.92 -7.79
N ASN A 75 -14.75 4.12 -8.76
CA ASN A 75 -15.58 3.63 -9.86
C ASN A 75 -16.53 2.52 -9.42
N SER A 76 -16.20 1.79 -8.35
CA SER A 76 -17.09 0.78 -7.79
C SER A 76 -18.35 1.42 -7.16
N PRO A 77 -19.55 0.84 -7.36
CA PRO A 77 -20.75 1.32 -6.69
C PRO A 77 -20.67 1.13 -5.18
N PHE A 78 -20.02 0.05 -4.72
CA PHE A 78 -19.87 -0.30 -3.32
C PHE A 78 -18.56 -1.02 -3.06
N TYR A 79 -17.98 -0.79 -1.88
CA TYR A 79 -16.77 -1.47 -1.44
C TYR A 79 -16.89 -1.88 0.03
N SER A 80 -16.00 -2.77 0.46
CA SER A 80 -15.82 -3.09 1.88
C SER A 80 -14.36 -2.94 2.26
N ILE A 81 -14.09 -2.68 3.54
CA ILE A 81 -12.74 -2.51 4.05
C ILE A 81 -12.42 -3.55 5.12
N GLN A 82 -11.17 -3.98 5.18
CA GLN A 82 -10.61 -4.75 6.28
C GLN A 82 -9.47 -3.98 6.89
N LEU A 83 -9.55 -3.77 8.20
CA LEU A 83 -8.56 -3.04 8.97
C LEU A 83 -7.75 -4.01 9.81
N ASP A 84 -6.43 -3.93 9.65
CA ASP A 84 -5.47 -4.68 10.44
C ASP A 84 -4.44 -3.72 11.07
N LYS A 85 -3.96 -4.06 12.27
CA LYS A 85 -3.01 -3.24 13.01
C LYS A 85 -1.70 -3.99 13.20
N SER A 86 -0.63 -3.47 12.62
CA SER A 86 0.72 -3.99 12.80
C SER A 86 1.57 -3.04 13.66
N THR A 87 2.57 -3.58 14.35
CA THR A 87 3.62 -2.79 15.01
C THR A 87 4.92 -3.00 14.27
N ASP A 88 5.57 -1.93 13.83
CA ASP A 88 6.89 -2.01 13.20
C ASP A 88 8.00 -2.28 14.23
N ILE A 89 9.20 -2.57 13.74
CA ILE A 89 10.39 -2.82 14.58
C ILE A 89 10.83 -1.61 15.43
N SER A 90 10.31 -0.41 15.13
CA SER A 90 10.57 0.83 15.84
C SER A 90 9.45 1.19 16.84
N ASN A 91 8.55 0.24 17.14
CA ASN A 91 7.36 0.41 17.98
C ASN A 91 6.36 1.46 17.43
N LYS A 92 6.40 1.78 16.14
CA LYS A 92 5.36 2.56 15.49
C LYS A 92 4.21 1.66 15.13
N VAL A 93 3.00 2.17 15.30
CA VAL A 93 1.79 1.44 14.95
C VAL A 93 1.39 1.80 13.53
N LEU A 94 1.17 0.78 12.70
CA LEU A 94 0.67 0.88 11.34
C LEU A 94 -0.76 0.37 11.29
N LEU A 95 -1.64 1.14 10.65
CA LEU A 95 -2.96 0.70 10.23
C LEU A 95 -2.87 0.27 8.77
N LEU A 96 -3.13 -0.99 8.49
CA LEU A 96 -3.29 -1.51 7.15
C LEU A 96 -4.78 -1.50 6.81
N CYS A 97 -5.14 -0.86 5.70
CA CYS A 97 -6.49 -0.87 5.16
C CYS A 97 -6.48 -1.64 3.85
N PHE A 98 -7.14 -2.79 3.84
CA PHE A 98 -7.43 -3.53 2.62
C PHE A 98 -8.83 -3.15 2.15
N VAL A 99 -9.00 -3.07 0.84
CA VAL A 99 -10.30 -2.82 0.23
C VAL A 99 -10.69 -4.01 -0.62
N ARG A 100 -11.97 -4.36 -0.57
CA ARG A 100 -12.57 -5.38 -1.42
C ARG A 100 -13.70 -4.77 -2.24
N VAL A 101 -13.59 -4.92 -3.55
CA VAL A 101 -14.50 -4.39 -4.56
C VAL A 101 -14.91 -5.49 -5.52
N GLU A 102 -16.09 -5.35 -6.11
CA GLU A 102 -16.45 -6.14 -7.29
C GLU A 102 -15.95 -5.40 -8.54
N CYS A 103 -15.27 -6.13 -9.42
CA CYS A 103 -14.74 -5.68 -10.70
C CYS A 103 -14.97 -6.78 -11.74
N GLU A 104 -15.76 -6.47 -12.77
CA GLU A 104 -16.02 -7.38 -13.90
C GLU A 104 -16.59 -8.76 -13.50
N GLY A 105 -17.39 -8.81 -12.44
CA GLY A 105 -18.02 -10.02 -11.91
C GLY A 105 -17.15 -10.78 -10.90
N GLU A 106 -15.92 -10.31 -10.63
CA GLU A 106 -15.01 -10.93 -9.66
C GLU A 106 -14.77 -10.01 -8.47
N LEU A 107 -14.62 -10.61 -7.28
CA LEU A 107 -14.20 -9.87 -6.10
C LEU A 107 -12.67 -9.72 -6.12
N GLN A 108 -12.21 -8.49 -6.13
CA GLN A 108 -10.80 -8.14 -6.02
C GLN A 108 -10.53 -7.56 -4.63
N GLU A 109 -9.40 -7.94 -4.06
CA GLU A 109 -8.92 -7.46 -2.77
C GLU A 109 -7.53 -6.88 -2.93
N GLU A 110 -7.36 -5.63 -2.52
CA GLU A 110 -6.11 -4.88 -2.67
C GLU A 110 -5.77 -4.13 -1.39
N LEU A 111 -4.47 -3.90 -1.16
CA LEU A 111 -4.03 -2.99 -0.10
C LEU A 111 -4.30 -1.56 -0.55
N LEU A 112 -5.24 -0.87 0.10
CA LEU A 112 -5.57 0.52 -0.20
C LEU A 112 -4.51 1.46 0.37
N CYS A 113 -4.20 1.35 1.67
CA CYS A 113 -3.23 2.22 2.31
C CYS A 113 -2.59 1.60 3.55
N SER A 114 -1.40 2.10 3.89
CA SER A 114 -0.70 1.83 5.15
C SER A 114 -0.43 3.14 5.88
N LEU A 115 -1.17 3.39 6.96
CA LEU A 115 -1.14 4.66 7.68
C LEU A 115 -0.35 4.53 8.98
N ASN A 116 0.57 5.47 9.21
CA ASN A 116 1.23 5.61 10.51
C ASN A 116 0.24 6.19 11.52
N LEU A 117 0.04 5.50 12.64
CA LEU A 117 -0.75 6.01 13.75
C LEU A 117 0.16 6.66 14.80
N PRO A 118 -0.36 7.68 15.52
CA PRO A 118 0.31 8.17 16.73
C PRO A 118 0.42 7.04 17.76
N GLY A 119 1.36 7.16 18.71
CA GLY A 119 1.64 6.10 19.69
C GLY A 119 0.47 5.73 20.63
N ARG A 120 -0.60 6.54 20.67
CA ARG A 120 -1.89 6.18 21.27
C ARG A 120 -2.79 5.69 20.14
N THR A 121 -3.38 4.51 20.31
CA THR A 121 -4.18 3.83 19.28
C THR A 121 -5.64 3.85 19.64
N THR A 122 -6.17 5.02 19.98
CA THR A 122 -7.60 5.15 20.21
C THR A 122 -8.36 4.98 18.89
N SER A 123 -9.60 4.51 18.98
CA SER A 123 -10.49 4.39 17.84
C SER A 123 -10.72 5.73 17.10
N SER A 124 -10.65 6.86 17.81
CA SER A 124 -10.77 8.19 17.22
C SER A 124 -9.58 8.54 16.35
N GLU A 125 -8.36 8.28 16.83
CA GLU A 125 -7.13 8.53 16.05
C GLU A 125 -7.07 7.64 14.81
N ILE A 126 -7.49 6.38 14.93
CA ILE A 126 -7.61 5.44 13.80
C ILE A 126 -8.61 5.97 12.77
N PHE A 127 -9.80 6.37 13.23
CA PHE A 127 -10.83 6.91 12.34
C PHE A 127 -10.38 8.19 11.66
N GLU A 128 -9.73 9.10 12.38
CA GLU A 128 -9.30 10.38 11.83
C GLU A 128 -8.19 10.23 10.79
N ALA A 129 -7.24 9.32 11.01
CA ALA A 129 -6.23 8.97 10.01
C ALA A 129 -6.88 8.42 8.73
N LEU A 130 -7.80 7.46 8.89
CA LEU A 130 -8.50 6.84 7.76
C LEU A 130 -9.42 7.82 7.04
N ASN A 131 -10.14 8.65 7.78
CA ASN A 131 -11.04 9.66 7.23
C ASN A 131 -10.27 10.76 6.49
N SER A 132 -9.12 11.20 7.02
CA SER A 132 -8.26 12.16 6.33
C SER A 132 -7.78 11.61 4.99
N TYR A 133 -7.34 10.35 4.97
CA TYR A 133 -6.95 9.66 3.73
C TYR A 133 -8.11 9.56 2.73
N PHE A 134 -9.32 9.19 3.19
CA PHE A 134 -10.50 9.06 2.34
C PHE A 134 -10.92 10.41 1.76
N LEU A 135 -10.89 11.47 2.57
CA LEU A 135 -11.22 12.83 2.12
C LEU A 135 -10.19 13.35 1.10
N GLU A 136 -8.90 13.15 1.35
CA GLU A 136 -7.81 13.55 0.46
C GLU A 136 -7.95 12.93 -0.94
N HIS A 137 -8.32 11.64 -1.01
CA HIS A 137 -8.43 10.90 -2.27
C HIS A 137 -9.84 10.90 -2.87
N GLY A 138 -10.81 11.52 -2.20
CA GLY A 138 -12.21 11.58 -2.63
C GLY A 138 -12.91 10.22 -2.64
N ILE A 139 -12.60 9.38 -1.65
CA ILE A 139 -13.26 8.09 -1.42
C ILE A 139 -14.50 8.32 -0.54
N GLU A 140 -15.66 7.92 -1.04
CA GLU A 140 -16.94 8.19 -0.38
C GLU A 140 -17.31 7.09 0.63
N TRP A 141 -17.33 7.44 1.92
CA TRP A 141 -17.81 6.53 2.97
C TRP A 141 -19.19 5.92 2.70
N LYS A 142 -20.10 6.66 2.06
CA LYS A 142 -21.46 6.19 1.74
C LYS A 142 -21.50 4.95 0.84
N LYS A 143 -20.42 4.67 0.10
CA LYS A 143 -20.26 3.46 -0.72
C LYS A 143 -19.67 2.28 0.08
N CYS A 144 -19.19 2.51 1.29
CA CYS A 144 -18.66 1.47 2.17
C CYS A 144 -19.81 0.65 2.80
N ILE A 145 -19.97 -0.59 2.33
CA ILE A 145 -21.02 -1.54 2.76
C ILE A 145 -20.54 -2.61 3.73
N GLY A 146 -19.23 -2.67 3.99
CA GLY A 146 -18.67 -3.64 4.93
C GLY A 146 -17.40 -3.15 5.62
N ILE A 147 -17.26 -3.49 6.90
CA ILE A 147 -16.03 -3.31 7.67
C ILE A 147 -15.66 -4.60 8.41
N CYS A 148 -14.42 -5.06 8.25
CA CYS A 148 -13.85 -6.19 8.95
C CYS A 148 -12.69 -5.72 9.86
N THR A 149 -12.62 -6.21 11.09
CA THR A 149 -11.56 -5.84 12.05
C THR A 149 -11.07 -7.02 12.87
N ASP A 150 -9.87 -6.94 13.45
CA ASP A 150 -9.21 -7.97 14.28
C ASP A 150 -9.91 -8.28 15.63
N GLY A 151 -11.03 -7.61 15.95
CA GLY A 151 -11.73 -7.85 17.21
C GLY A 151 -11.19 -7.04 18.40
N ALA A 152 -10.07 -6.32 18.26
CA ALA A 152 -9.47 -5.57 19.36
C ALA A 152 -10.45 -4.52 19.93
N ALA A 153 -10.35 -4.22 21.23
CA ALA A 153 -11.35 -3.37 21.91
C ALA A 153 -11.49 -1.96 21.31
N ASN A 154 -10.41 -1.40 20.75
CA ASN A 154 -10.41 -0.13 20.02
C ASN A 154 -11.07 -0.25 18.61
N MET A 155 -11.22 -1.46 18.10
CA MET A 155 -11.87 -1.74 16.82
C MET A 155 -13.36 -2.08 16.98
N THR A 156 -13.72 -2.93 17.95
CA THR A 156 -15.08 -3.47 18.10
C THR A 156 -15.95 -2.80 19.17
N GLY A 157 -15.42 -1.81 19.91
CA GLY A 157 -16.17 -1.11 20.95
C GLY A 157 -17.54 -0.61 20.45
N HIS A 158 -18.63 -1.07 21.07
CA HIS A 158 -20.00 -0.81 20.60
C HIS A 158 -20.36 0.68 20.47
N LEU A 159 -19.77 1.54 21.32
CA LEU A 159 -20.04 2.99 21.34
C LEU A 159 -18.87 3.82 20.79
N SER A 160 -17.64 3.35 20.97
CA SER A 160 -16.44 4.13 20.67
C SER A 160 -15.55 3.49 19.63
N GLY A 161 -15.72 2.21 19.27
CA GLY A 161 -14.87 1.48 18.34
C GLY A 161 -14.92 2.02 16.92
N ILE A 162 -13.93 1.65 16.10
CA ILE A 162 -13.86 2.08 14.70
C ILE A 162 -15.13 1.69 13.93
N VAL A 163 -15.69 0.51 14.21
CA VAL A 163 -16.92 0.02 13.58
C VAL A 163 -18.10 0.97 13.83
N ALA A 164 -18.27 1.46 15.06
CA ALA A 164 -19.34 2.40 15.39
C ALA A 164 -19.17 3.73 14.66
N LYS A 165 -17.93 4.23 14.55
CA LYS A 165 -17.61 5.47 13.85
C LYS A 165 -17.86 5.35 12.34
N VAL A 166 -17.43 4.24 11.73
CA VAL A 166 -17.67 3.98 10.31
C VAL A 166 -19.16 3.77 10.03
N LYS A 167 -19.92 3.13 10.93
CA LYS A 167 -21.39 3.03 10.83
C LYS A 167 -22.11 4.38 10.76
N ASN A 168 -21.55 5.43 11.36
CA ASN A 168 -22.16 6.78 11.34
C ASN A 168 -21.94 7.53 10.03
N VAL A 169 -20.91 7.18 9.25
CA VAL A 169 -20.56 7.87 7.99
C VAL A 169 -20.74 7.00 6.75
N GLY A 170 -20.79 5.68 6.96
CA GLY A 170 -20.85 4.64 5.94
C GLY A 170 -22.22 4.48 5.30
N HIS A 171 -22.39 3.41 4.51
CA HIS A 171 -23.70 3.01 4.03
C HIS A 171 -24.65 2.72 5.21
N PRO A 172 -25.95 3.08 5.16
CA PRO A 172 -26.89 2.85 6.27
C PRO A 172 -26.94 1.40 6.74
N ASP A 173 -26.83 0.46 5.81
CA ASP A 173 -26.86 -0.99 6.06
C ASP A 173 -25.46 -1.62 6.13
N ILE A 174 -24.43 -0.84 6.49
CA ILE A 174 -23.05 -1.36 6.55
C ILE A 174 -22.93 -2.55 7.50
N LEU A 175 -22.38 -3.64 6.97
CA LEU A 175 -22.11 -4.86 7.72
C LEU A 175 -20.78 -4.75 8.46
N SER A 176 -20.73 -5.32 9.65
CA SER A 176 -19.49 -5.39 10.44
C SER A 176 -19.18 -6.82 10.79
N THR A 177 -17.98 -7.28 10.44
CA THR A 177 -17.50 -8.63 10.75
C THR A 177 -16.23 -8.57 11.59
N GLN A 178 -15.99 -9.63 12.34
CA GLN A 178 -14.71 -9.89 12.99
C GLN A 178 -13.87 -10.79 12.08
N CYS A 179 -12.58 -10.49 11.97
CA CYS A 179 -11.65 -11.31 11.21
C CYS A 179 -11.47 -12.66 11.90
N ILE A 180 -11.76 -13.76 11.19
CA ILE A 180 -11.71 -15.13 11.71
C ILE A 180 -10.29 -15.65 12.00
N ILE A 181 -9.27 -14.93 11.51
CA ILE A 181 -7.85 -15.28 11.70
C ILE A 181 -7.36 -14.82 13.09
N HIS A 182 -8.09 -13.90 13.72
CA HIS A 182 -7.84 -13.40 15.07
C HIS A 182 -8.76 -14.08 16.08
#